data_AF-A0A1D6M1D5-F1
#
_entry.id   AF-A0A1D6M1D5-F1
#
_cell.length_a   1.000
_cell.length_b   1.000
_cell.length_c   1.000
_cell.angle_alpha   90.00
_cell.angle_beta   90.00
_cell.angle_gamma   90.00
#
_symmetry.space_group_name_H-M   'P 1'
#
loop_
_entity.id
_entity.type
_entity.pdbx_description
1 polymer ?
#
loop_
_entity_poly.entity_id
_entity_poly.type
_entity_poly.pdbx_seq_one_letter_code
_entity_poly.pdbx_strand_id
1 'polypeptide(L)'
;MRRRRRLRGGVGRTAGTAGGERGRAVCTRAVGCRARPDDVPSFAAKPDWCPVFLRASLRQFEGLEDAADVLVNSFHEIEPKEADYMALTWHAKTIGPTLPSFYLDDDCLPLNKTYGFNLFNSIRGAWQWIVQFWQTIHLGCEVKRRT
;
A
#
# COMPACT_ATOMS: atom_id res chain seq x y z
N MET A 1 -35.14 -15.68 -27.47
CA MET A 1 -35.92 -14.99 -28.52
C MET A 1 -36.76 -13.88 -27.90
N ARG A 2 -36.24 -12.65 -27.76
CA ARG A 2 -37.01 -11.40 -27.54
C ARG A 2 -36.23 -10.22 -28.14
N ARG A 3 -36.99 -9.30 -28.73
CA ARG A 3 -36.66 -8.50 -29.93
C ARG A 3 -35.62 -7.39 -29.70
N ARG A 4 -34.68 -7.28 -30.66
CA ARG A 4 -33.79 -6.14 -30.87
C ARG A 4 -34.60 -4.94 -31.41
N ARG A 5 -34.43 -3.75 -30.83
CA ARG A 5 -34.75 -2.48 -31.51
C ARG A 5 -33.46 -1.92 -32.10
N ARG A 6 -33.38 -1.92 -33.44
CA ARG A 6 -32.42 -1.13 -34.21
C ARG A 6 -32.88 0.32 -34.18
N LEU A 7 -32.00 1.24 -33.79
CA LEU A 7 -32.07 2.63 -34.19
C LEU A 7 -30.89 2.92 -35.12
N ARG A 8 -31.23 3.50 -36.28
CA ARG A 8 -30.36 3.87 -37.38
C ARG A 8 -30.26 5.40 -37.36
N GLY A 9 -29.06 5.93 -37.57
CA GLY A 9 -28.78 7.37 -37.72
C GLY A 9 -27.62 7.76 -36.79
N GLY A 10 -26.57 8.44 -37.22
CA GLY A 10 -26.15 8.92 -38.53
C GLY A 10 -24.66 9.28 -38.41
N VAL A 11 -23.95 9.26 -39.53
CA VAL A 11 -22.52 9.59 -39.63
C VAL A 11 -22.33 11.09 -39.38
N GLY A 12 -21.55 11.43 -38.36
CA GLY A 12 -20.97 12.75 -38.15
C GLY A 12 -19.49 12.58 -37.80
N ARG A 13 -18.61 12.90 -38.75
CA ARG A 13 -17.17 13.03 -38.52
C ARG A 13 -16.92 14.37 -37.83
N THR A 14 -16.36 14.34 -36.62
CA THR A 14 -15.59 15.47 -36.07
C THR A 14 -14.30 14.90 -35.48
N ALA A 15 -13.20 15.25 -36.13
CA ALA A 15 -11.85 15.05 -35.61
C ALA A 15 -11.66 15.92 -34.36
N GLY A 16 -11.07 15.35 -33.31
CA GLY A 16 -10.81 16.05 -32.06
C GLY A 16 -10.06 15.13 -31.10
N THR A 17 -8.74 15.14 -31.23
CA THR A 17 -7.70 14.88 -30.22
C THR A 17 -8.07 13.96 -29.05
N ALA A 18 -7.56 12.73 -29.17
CA ALA A 18 -7.57 11.69 -28.18
C ALA A 18 -6.69 12.01 -26.96
N GLY A 19 -7.13 11.50 -25.80
CA GLY A 19 -6.23 10.92 -24.79
C GLY A 19 -5.48 11.91 -23.90
N GLY A 20 -6.17 12.54 -22.94
CA GLY A 20 -5.48 13.29 -21.88
C GLY A 20 -6.24 13.42 -20.57
N GLU A 21 -7.58 13.50 -20.61
CA GLU A 21 -8.33 13.94 -19.43
C GLU A 21 -8.91 12.82 -18.56
N ARG A 22 -8.94 11.57 -19.05
CA ARG A 22 -9.52 10.46 -18.27
C ARG A 22 -8.63 9.95 -17.13
N GLY A 23 -7.33 10.23 -17.16
CA GLY A 23 -6.39 9.81 -16.10
C GLY A 23 -6.41 10.70 -14.85
N ARG A 24 -6.87 11.95 -14.96
CA ARG A 24 -6.88 12.91 -13.83
C ARG A 24 -8.09 12.75 -12.90
N ALA A 25 -9.17 12.15 -13.36
CA ALA A 25 -10.44 12.09 -12.63
C ALA A 25 -10.58 10.90 -11.67
N VAL A 26 -9.67 9.93 -11.72
CA VAL A 26 -9.76 8.69 -10.90
C VAL A 26 -9.37 8.93 -9.43
N CYS A 27 -8.49 9.90 -9.13
CA CYS A 27 -7.95 10.05 -7.77
C CYS A 27 -8.84 10.80 -6.77
N THR A 28 -9.89 11.53 -7.19
CA THR A 28 -10.49 12.54 -6.31
C THR A 28 -11.73 12.10 -5.52
N ARG A 29 -12.32 10.92 -5.80
CA ARG A 29 -13.68 10.62 -5.29
C ARG A 29 -13.80 9.47 -4.27
N ALA A 30 -12.77 8.67 -4.06
CA ALA A 30 -12.85 7.51 -3.16
C ALA A 30 -12.26 7.73 -1.75
N VAL A 31 -11.25 8.60 -1.62
CA VAL A 31 -10.35 8.59 -0.44
C VAL A 31 -10.64 9.74 0.56
N GLY A 32 -11.45 10.74 0.21
CA GLY A 32 -11.81 11.85 1.10
C GLY A 32 -10.68 12.82 1.44
N CYS A 33 -9.41 12.44 1.22
CA CYS A 33 -8.23 13.31 1.30
C CYS A 33 -7.83 13.75 -0.12
N ARG A 34 -7.66 15.06 -0.32
CA ARG A 34 -7.18 15.60 -1.60
C ARG A 34 -5.66 15.43 -1.67
N ALA A 35 -5.20 14.40 -2.39
CA ALA A 35 -3.78 14.21 -2.64
C ALA A 35 -3.21 15.34 -3.51
N ARG A 36 -2.11 15.96 -3.06
CA ARG A 36 -1.27 16.87 -3.82
C ARG A 36 -0.36 16.08 -4.78
N PRO A 37 0.28 16.73 -5.76
CA PRO A 37 1.27 16.07 -6.61
C PRO A 37 2.41 15.39 -5.83
N ASP A 38 2.74 15.89 -4.64
CA ASP A 38 3.76 15.30 -3.76
C ASP A 38 3.22 14.19 -2.86
N ASP A 39 1.90 14.02 -2.78
CA ASP A 39 1.24 12.99 -1.95
C ASP A 39 0.89 11.73 -2.75
N VAL A 40 1.02 11.76 -4.08
CA VAL A 40 0.77 10.60 -4.95
C VAL A 40 2.08 9.83 -5.20
N PRO A 41 2.02 8.54 -5.57
CA PRO A 41 3.21 7.79 -5.93
C PRO A 41 4.05 8.54 -6.98
N SER A 42 5.37 8.57 -6.80
CA SER A 42 6.29 9.33 -7.65
C SER A 42 6.19 8.97 -9.14
N PHE A 43 5.95 7.69 -9.44
CA PHE A 43 5.71 7.21 -10.80
C PHE A 43 4.33 7.61 -11.37
N ALA A 44 3.37 8.00 -10.53
CA ALA A 44 2.10 8.59 -10.96
C ALA A 44 2.22 10.10 -11.16
N ALA A 45 3.00 10.79 -10.32
CA ALA A 45 3.30 12.22 -10.48
C ALA A 45 4.17 12.50 -11.72
N LYS A 46 5.15 11.62 -11.99
CA LYS A 46 6.10 11.71 -13.11
C LYS A 46 6.22 10.36 -13.83
N PRO A 47 5.29 10.04 -14.74
CA PRO A 47 5.27 8.76 -15.49
C PRO A 47 6.55 8.45 -16.24
N ASP A 48 7.19 9.48 -16.81
CA ASP A 48 8.39 9.32 -17.64
C ASP A 48 9.64 8.99 -16.83
N TRP A 49 9.64 9.24 -15.51
CA TRP A 49 10.81 9.01 -14.66
C TRP A 49 11.12 7.52 -14.48
N CYS A 50 10.09 6.68 -14.36
CA CYS A 50 10.29 5.24 -14.39
C CYS A 50 9.07 4.49 -14.97
N PRO A 51 9.02 4.35 -16.31
CA PRO A 51 7.88 3.73 -16.98
C PRO A 51 7.75 2.23 -16.67
N VAL A 52 8.85 1.55 -16.32
CA VAL A 52 8.85 0.13 -15.95
C VAL A 52 8.11 -0.08 -14.63
N PHE A 53 8.38 0.73 -13.60
CA PHE A 53 7.65 0.66 -12.33
C PHE A 53 6.20 1.07 -12.48
N LEU A 54 5.89 2.14 -13.22
CA LEU A 54 4.50 2.52 -13.48
C LEU A 54 3.73 1.36 -14.14
N ARG A 55 4.31 0.75 -15.18
CA ARG A 55 3.68 -0.38 -15.87
C ARG A 55 3.50 -1.58 -14.94
N ALA A 56 4.52 -1.92 -14.14
CA ALA A 56 4.43 -3.03 -13.19
C ALA A 56 3.32 -2.80 -12.15
N SER A 57 3.23 -1.59 -11.58
CA SER A 57 2.20 -1.23 -10.60
C SER A 57 0.79 -1.30 -11.17
N LEU A 58 0.57 -0.81 -12.40
CA LEU A 58 -0.75 -0.87 -13.04
C LEU A 58 -1.16 -2.32 -13.38
N ARG A 59 -0.19 -3.16 -13.75
CA ARG A 59 -0.43 -4.57 -14.10
C ARG A 59 -0.83 -5.45 -12.92
N GLN A 60 -0.61 -5.01 -11.69
CA GLN A 60 -1.08 -5.74 -10.50
C GLN A 60 -2.61 -5.90 -10.46
N PHE A 61 -3.35 -5.03 -11.16
CA PHE A 61 -4.81 -5.07 -11.23
C PHE A 61 -5.33 -5.84 -12.46
N GLU A 62 -4.48 -6.28 -13.39
CA GLU A 62 -4.90 -7.08 -14.54
C GLU A 62 -5.27 -8.50 -14.09
N GLY A 63 -6.51 -8.93 -14.33
CA GLY A 63 -6.98 -10.29 -13.98
C GLY A 63 -7.33 -10.47 -12.50
N LEU A 64 -7.46 -9.37 -11.76
CA LEU A 64 -7.81 -9.40 -10.34
C LEU A 64 -9.26 -9.87 -10.12
N GLU A 65 -10.13 -9.67 -11.11
CA GLU A 65 -11.50 -10.15 -11.16
C GLU A 65 -11.64 -11.68 -11.25
N ASP A 66 -10.61 -12.36 -11.76
CA ASP A 66 -10.58 -13.83 -11.89
C ASP A 66 -9.91 -14.49 -10.67
N ALA A 67 -9.31 -13.70 -9.77
CA ALA A 67 -8.67 -14.21 -8.57
C ALA A 67 -9.71 -14.70 -7.55
N ALA A 68 -9.44 -15.81 -6.88
CA ALA A 68 -10.30 -16.32 -5.82
C ALA A 68 -10.33 -15.38 -4.61
N ASP A 69 -9.16 -14.84 -4.25
CA ASP A 69 -8.99 -13.94 -3.11
C ASP A 69 -7.93 -12.89 -3.43
N VAL A 70 -8.17 -11.65 -2.99
CA VAL A 70 -7.22 -10.55 -3.08
C VAL A 70 -6.79 -10.18 -1.67
N LEU A 71 -5.50 -10.31 -1.37
CA LEU A 71 -4.98 -10.11 -0.02
C LEU A 71 -4.15 -8.83 0.04
N VAL A 72 -4.39 -8.03 1.09
CA VAL A 72 -3.69 -6.78 1.32
C VAL A 72 -3.02 -6.83 2.70
N ASN A 73 -1.72 -6.54 2.73
CA ASN A 73 -0.98 -6.40 3.98
C ASN A 73 -1.22 -5.02 4.61
N SER A 74 -2.42 -4.86 5.16
CA SER A 74 -2.87 -3.74 5.97
C SER A 74 -3.93 -4.27 6.95
N PHE A 75 -4.48 -3.45 7.81
CA PHE A 75 -5.63 -3.78 8.65
C PHE A 75 -6.66 -2.66 8.57
N HIS A 76 -7.95 -3.00 8.61
CA HIS A 76 -9.05 -2.08 8.28
C HIS A 76 -9.01 -0.76 9.07
N GLU A 77 -8.71 -0.83 10.37
CA GLU A 77 -8.79 0.33 11.28
C GLU A 77 -7.83 1.47 10.92
N ILE A 78 -6.72 1.21 10.21
CA ILE A 78 -5.76 2.25 9.81
C ILE A 78 -6.21 3.02 8.57
N GLU A 79 -6.97 2.38 7.68
CA GLU A 79 -7.32 2.86 6.34
C GLU A 79 -8.77 2.47 5.99
N PRO A 80 -9.78 2.85 6.79
CA PRO A 80 -11.12 2.28 6.67
C PRO A 80 -11.79 2.62 5.33
N LYS A 81 -11.60 3.84 4.82
CA LYS A 81 -12.23 4.27 3.55
C LYS A 81 -11.61 3.56 2.35
N GLU A 82 -10.30 3.44 2.36
CA GLU A 82 -9.51 2.80 1.32
C GLU A 82 -9.76 1.29 1.35
N ALA A 83 -9.77 0.67 2.53
CA ALA A 83 -10.07 -0.75 2.72
C ALA A 83 -11.49 -1.08 2.24
N ASP A 84 -12.50 -0.28 2.61
CA ASP A 84 -13.88 -0.46 2.15
C ASP A 84 -13.97 -0.35 0.62
N TYR A 85 -13.31 0.64 0.02
CA TYR A 85 -13.26 0.80 -1.42
C TYR A 85 -12.59 -0.39 -2.12
N MET A 86 -11.48 -0.88 -1.56
CA MET A 86 -10.77 -2.05 -2.08
C MET A 86 -11.59 -3.33 -1.97
N ALA A 87 -12.31 -3.51 -0.86
CA ALA A 87 -13.22 -4.63 -0.64
C ALA A 87 -14.39 -4.61 -1.64
N LEU A 88 -14.98 -3.44 -1.90
CA LEU A 88 -16.05 -3.29 -2.90
C LEU A 88 -15.57 -3.46 -4.34
N THR A 89 -14.38 -2.95 -4.67
CA THR A 89 -13.90 -2.90 -6.07
C THR A 89 -13.24 -4.21 -6.50
N TRP A 90 -12.50 -4.85 -5.59
CA TRP A 90 -11.62 -5.98 -5.89
C TRP A 90 -11.82 -7.18 -4.95
N HIS A 91 -12.87 -7.18 -4.12
CA HIS A 91 -13.08 -8.22 -3.11
C HIS A 91 -11.86 -8.43 -2.19
N ALA A 92 -11.11 -7.35 -1.97
CA ALA A 92 -9.87 -7.38 -1.19
C ALA A 92 -10.14 -7.63 0.31
N LYS A 93 -9.23 -8.40 0.92
CA LYS A 93 -9.23 -8.77 2.34
C LYS A 93 -7.93 -8.30 2.97
N THR A 94 -8.04 -7.48 4.01
CA THR A 94 -6.91 -7.06 4.84
C THR A 94 -6.52 -8.22 5.76
N ILE A 95 -5.27 -8.68 5.68
CA ILE A 95 -4.73 -9.81 6.47
C ILE A 95 -3.57 -9.40 7.39
N GLY A 96 -3.29 -8.10 7.46
CA GLY A 96 -2.14 -7.56 8.15
C GLY A 96 -2.42 -7.15 9.59
N PRO A 97 -1.38 -6.62 10.27
CA PRO A 97 -0.01 -6.50 9.75
C PRO A 97 0.71 -7.86 9.70
N THR A 98 1.46 -8.16 8.64
CA THR A 98 2.31 -9.37 8.56
C THR A 98 3.63 -9.20 9.35
N LEU A 99 3.51 -8.72 10.58
CA LEU A 99 4.58 -8.68 11.56
C LEU A 99 4.71 -10.05 12.24
N PRO A 100 5.91 -10.44 12.71
CA PRO A 100 6.02 -11.59 13.60
C PRO A 100 5.13 -11.41 14.83
N SER A 101 4.37 -12.44 15.20
CA SER A 101 3.34 -12.37 16.25
C SER A 101 3.90 -11.98 17.61
N PHE A 102 5.19 -12.26 17.85
CA PHE A 102 5.94 -11.78 19.01
C PHE A 102 5.85 -10.26 19.21
N TYR A 103 5.70 -9.47 18.14
CA TYR A 103 5.56 -8.01 18.24
C TYR A 103 4.11 -7.53 18.38
N LEU A 104 3.15 -8.44 18.25
CA LEU A 104 1.72 -8.16 18.36
C LEU A 104 1.14 -8.63 19.70
N ASP A 105 2.00 -9.06 20.64
CA ASP A 105 1.62 -9.72 21.89
C ASP A 105 0.65 -10.89 21.66
N ASP A 106 0.82 -11.59 20.53
CA ASP A 106 -0.01 -12.72 20.12
C ASP A 106 0.75 -14.05 20.29
N ASP A 107 0.27 -14.84 21.25
CA ASP A 107 0.81 -16.14 21.63
C ASP A 107 0.33 -17.31 20.73
N CYS A 108 -0.50 -17.05 19.70
CA CYS A 108 -0.97 -18.09 18.79
C CYS A 108 0.16 -18.78 18.02
N LEU A 109 1.27 -18.07 17.77
CA LEU A 109 2.43 -18.57 17.02
C LEU A 109 3.74 -18.35 17.81
N PRO A 110 4.02 -19.17 18.84
CA PRO A 110 5.12 -18.94 19.79
C PRO A 110 6.52 -18.96 19.17
N LEU A 111 6.67 -19.55 17.98
CA LEU A 111 7.93 -19.59 17.23
C LEU A 111 8.12 -18.38 16.28
N ASN A 112 7.09 -17.56 16.07
CA ASN A 112 7.11 -16.44 15.14
C ASN A 112 7.70 -15.18 15.78
N LYS A 113 9.01 -15.21 16.06
CA LYS A 113 9.72 -14.15 16.80
C LYS A 113 10.52 -13.19 15.92
N THR A 114 10.89 -13.62 14.72
CA THR A 114 11.79 -12.88 13.84
C THR A 114 11.37 -13.04 12.38
N TYR A 115 11.79 -12.10 11.54
CA TYR A 115 11.71 -12.30 10.09
C TYR A 115 12.67 -13.42 9.67
N GLY A 116 12.12 -14.49 9.11
CA GLY A 116 12.86 -15.70 8.75
C GLY A 116 13.78 -15.57 7.54
N PHE A 117 13.53 -14.59 6.66
CA PHE A 117 14.33 -14.37 5.45
C PHE A 117 14.75 -12.91 5.35
N ASN A 118 16.07 -12.66 5.40
CA ASN A 118 16.65 -11.32 5.32
C ASN A 118 17.72 -11.28 4.23
N LEU A 119 17.57 -10.40 3.24
CA LEU A 119 18.58 -10.21 2.17
C LEU A 119 19.89 -9.61 2.69
N PHE A 120 19.81 -8.83 3.77
CA PHE A 120 20.96 -8.20 4.42
C PHE A 120 20.87 -8.41 5.93
N ASN A 121 22.00 -8.77 6.55
CA ASN A 121 22.08 -9.00 8.00
C ASN A 121 23.06 -7.99 8.64
N SER A 122 22.60 -6.75 8.86
CA SER A 122 23.43 -5.63 9.37
C SER A 122 23.06 -5.16 10.79
N ILE A 123 22.14 -5.87 11.44
CA ILE A 123 21.50 -5.46 12.71
C ILE A 123 22.49 -5.44 13.89
N ARG A 124 23.54 -6.27 13.88
CA ARG A 124 24.39 -6.47 15.07
C ARG A 124 25.07 -5.19 15.60
N GLY A 125 25.59 -4.32 14.74
CA GLY A 125 26.34 -3.12 15.18
C GLY A 125 25.45 -2.02 15.76
N ALA A 126 24.35 -1.69 15.08
CA ALA A 126 23.45 -0.63 15.51
C ALA A 126 22.73 -0.97 16.82
N TRP A 127 22.24 -2.19 16.96
CA TRP A 127 21.55 -2.62 18.18
C TRP A 127 22.48 -2.67 19.39
N GLN A 128 23.73 -3.09 19.19
CA GLN A 128 24.71 -3.09 20.28
C GLN A 128 25.04 -1.68 20.77
N TRP A 129 25.11 -0.70 19.85
CA TRP A 129 25.25 0.70 20.22
C TRP A 129 24.04 1.21 21.02
N ILE A 130 22.80 0.94 20.56
CA ILE A 130 21.58 1.35 21.26
C ILE A 130 21.57 0.79 22.70
N VAL A 131 21.82 -0.51 22.86
CA VAL A 131 21.84 -1.17 24.18
C VAL A 131 22.90 -0.55 25.10
N GLN A 132 24.12 -0.36 24.60
CA GLN A 132 25.21 0.24 25.37
C GLN A 132 24.90 1.69 25.77
N PHE A 133 24.31 2.45 24.86
CA PHE A 133 23.92 3.84 25.09
C PHE A 133 22.89 3.94 26.22
N TRP A 134 21.82 3.14 26.17
CA TRP A 134 20.79 3.11 27.21
C TRP A 134 21.33 2.68 28.58
N GLN A 135 22.22 1.68 28.63
CA GLN A 135 22.88 1.26 29.89
C GLN A 135 23.74 2.39 30.49
N THR A 136 24.46 3.12 29.65
CA THR A 136 25.32 4.24 30.08
C THR A 136 24.49 5.39 30.65
N ILE A 137 23.35 5.73 30.04
CA ILE A 137 22.42 6.73 30.59
C ILE A 137 21.85 6.28 31.93
N HIS A 138 21.41 5.02 32.02
CA HIS A 138 20.84 4.48 33.27
C HIS A 138 21.84 4.56 34.44
N LEU A 139 23.09 4.13 34.21
CA LEU A 139 24.17 4.20 35.22
C LEU A 139 24.53 5.64 35.57
N GLY A 140 24.60 6.54 34.58
CA GLY A 140 24.85 7.97 34.82
C GLY A 140 23.74 8.64 35.66
N CYS A 141 22.48 8.28 35.43
CA CYS A 141 21.34 8.77 36.22
C CYS A 141 21.27 8.19 37.64
N GLU A 142 21.82 6.99 37.89
CA GLU A 142 21.93 6.43 39.24
C GLU A 142 23.07 7.05 40.04
N VAL A 143 24.24 7.26 39.42
CA VAL A 143 25.39 7.92 40.06
C VAL A 143 25.04 9.35 40.46
N LYS A 144 24.39 10.12 39.58
CA LYS A 144 23.95 11.50 39.87
C LYS A 144 22.83 11.60 40.92
N ARG A 145 22.11 10.51 41.21
CA ARG A 145 21.10 10.45 42.28
C ARG A 145 21.67 10.07 43.65
N ARG A 146 22.91 9.58 43.72
CA ARG A 146 23.58 9.15 44.96
C ARG A 146 24.64 10.13 45.48
N THR A 147 24.98 11.15 44.70
CA THR A 147 25.82 12.31 45.07
C THR A 147 24.96 13.52 45.34
#